data_AF-A0A075GDZ4-F1
#
_entry.id   AF-A0A075GDZ4-F1
#
_cell.length_a   1.000
_cell.length_b   1.000
_cell.length_c   1.000
_cell.angle_alpha   90.00
_cell.angle_beta   90.00
_cell.angle_gamma   90.00
#
_symmetry.space_group_name_H-M   'P 1'
#
loop_
_entity.id
_entity.type
_entity.pdbx_description
1 polymer ?
#
loop_
_entity_poly.entity_id
_entity_poly.type
_entity_poly.pdbx_seq_one_letter_code
_entity_poly.pdbx_strand_id
1 'polypeptide(L)'
;MEEEPKDVIILGAIRSGAKKFDKIARVTKIKPDELNKILEKLEKRGLIEANEKKGLFGSKIEITITEKGSREIDERIHELQEEWGQMVSLYKTGDKQKLKEHMDQKRSLFPTMMYFGIIDMMMFSMMFSMMGIGMSDFFAGDPQGMEYANDPGMDNAGDGGPGDGGEGGFMDGGFDVGF
;
A
#
# COMPACT_ATOMS: atom_id res chain seq x y z
N MET A 1 -1.06 -20.01 -2.68
CA MET A 1 -2.36 -19.33 -2.83
C MET A 1 -2.04 -17.96 -3.35
N GLU A 2 -2.70 -17.50 -4.41
CA GLU A 2 -2.56 -16.10 -4.83
C GLU A 2 -3.08 -15.22 -3.69
N GLU A 3 -2.28 -14.24 -3.24
CA GLU A 3 -2.76 -13.24 -2.31
C GLU A 3 -3.71 -12.27 -3.00
N GLU A 4 -4.80 -11.95 -2.32
CA GLU A 4 -5.74 -10.94 -2.81
C GLU A 4 -5.07 -9.55 -2.77
N PRO A 5 -5.34 -8.66 -3.74
CA PRO A 5 -4.75 -7.32 -3.80
C PRO A 5 -4.78 -6.54 -2.48
N LYS A 6 -5.85 -6.70 -1.70
CA LYS A 6 -6.05 -6.02 -0.41
C LYS A 6 -5.18 -6.59 0.71
N ASP A 7 -4.85 -7.88 0.68
CA ASP A 7 -3.94 -8.51 1.64
C ASP A 7 -2.57 -7.85 1.57
N VAL A 8 -2.05 -7.71 0.35
CA VAL A 8 -0.75 -7.11 0.05
C VAL A 8 -0.71 -5.65 0.50
N ILE A 9 -1.79 -4.89 0.25
CA ILE A 9 -1.92 -3.48 0.70
C ILE A 9 -1.84 -3.37 2.23
N ILE A 10 -2.56 -4.25 2.96
CA ILE A 10 -2.55 -4.26 4.43
C ILE A 10 -1.16 -4.64 4.97
N LEU A 11 -0.55 -5.67 4.40
CA LEU A 11 0.81 -6.07 4.72
C LEU A 11 1.81 -4.91 4.49
N GLY A 12 1.69 -4.22 3.36
CA GLY A 12 2.46 -3.02 3.04
C GLY A 12 2.28 -1.89 4.07
N ALA A 13 1.05 -1.61 4.48
CA ALA A 13 0.74 -0.61 5.51
C ALA A 13 1.38 -0.94 6.86
N ILE A 14 1.32 -2.22 7.26
CA ILE A 14 1.91 -2.67 8.53
C ILE A 14 3.43 -2.56 8.46
N ARG A 15 4.05 -2.97 7.33
CA ARG A 15 5.49 -2.83 7.08
C ARG A 15 5.95 -1.37 7.14
N SER A 16 5.15 -0.43 6.62
CA SER A 16 5.45 1.01 6.68
C SER A 16 5.16 1.65 8.05
N GLY A 17 4.75 0.85 9.05
CA GLY A 17 4.63 1.29 10.45
C GLY A 17 3.20 1.62 10.91
N ALA A 18 2.17 1.22 10.16
CA ALA A 18 0.80 1.22 10.66
C ALA A 18 0.56 0.07 11.65
N LYS A 19 0.75 0.34 12.94
CA LYS A 19 0.69 -0.68 14.01
C LYS A 19 -0.67 -0.83 14.71
N LYS A 20 -1.62 0.07 14.46
CA LYS A 20 -2.94 0.07 15.10
C LYS A 20 -4.03 -0.14 14.04
N PHE A 21 -5.09 -0.86 14.40
CA PHE A 21 -6.23 -1.13 13.53
C PHE A 21 -6.76 0.15 12.83
N ASP A 22 -7.07 1.20 13.60
CA ASP A 22 -7.61 2.45 13.04
C ASP A 22 -6.63 3.17 12.10
N LYS A 23 -5.32 3.03 12.35
CA LYS A 23 -4.30 3.60 11.47
C LYS A 23 -4.26 2.79 10.17
N ILE A 24 -4.26 1.45 10.26
CA ILE A 24 -4.26 0.56 9.10
C ILE A 24 -5.51 0.82 8.25
N ALA A 25 -6.71 0.85 8.83
CA ALA A 25 -7.97 1.13 8.12
C ALA A 25 -7.91 2.46 7.36
N ARG A 26 -7.40 3.50 8.02
CA ARG A 26 -7.30 4.84 7.43
C ARG A 26 -6.33 4.91 6.26
N VAL A 27 -5.10 4.38 6.42
CA VAL A 27 -4.06 4.47 5.37
C VAL A 27 -4.36 3.54 4.19
N THR A 28 -4.98 2.39 4.46
CA THR A 28 -5.36 1.45 3.41
C THR A 28 -6.69 1.80 2.76
N LYS A 29 -7.50 2.68 3.35
CA LYS A 29 -8.87 3.00 2.91
C LYS A 29 -9.80 1.76 2.87
N ILE A 30 -9.48 0.73 3.66
CA ILE A 30 -10.26 -0.51 3.75
C ILE A 30 -11.25 -0.41 4.92
N LYS A 31 -12.49 -0.86 4.67
CA LYS A 31 -13.57 -0.83 5.67
C LYS A 31 -13.21 -1.69 6.89
N PRO A 32 -13.58 -1.26 8.12
CA PRO A 32 -13.26 -2.00 9.34
C PRO A 32 -13.63 -3.50 9.32
N ASP A 33 -14.85 -3.85 8.91
CA ASP A 33 -15.30 -5.25 8.90
C ASP A 33 -14.50 -6.13 7.92
N GLU A 34 -14.05 -5.55 6.82
CA GLU A 34 -13.20 -6.22 5.84
C GLU A 34 -11.76 -6.34 6.35
N LEU A 35 -11.23 -5.24 6.90
CA LEU A 35 -9.90 -5.22 7.50
C LEU A 35 -9.76 -6.27 8.60
N ASN A 36 -10.75 -6.41 9.48
CA ASN A 36 -10.69 -7.40 10.56
C ASN A 36 -10.55 -8.83 10.02
N LYS A 37 -11.36 -9.19 9.00
CA LYS A 37 -11.29 -10.51 8.35
C LYS A 37 -9.93 -10.76 7.71
N ILE A 38 -9.34 -9.75 7.07
CA ILE A 38 -8.04 -9.88 6.43
C ILE A 38 -6.94 -10.01 7.49
N LEU A 39 -6.95 -9.20 8.54
CA LEU A 39 -5.97 -9.31 9.63
C LEU A 39 -6.00 -10.69 10.29
N GLU A 40 -7.19 -11.23 10.60
CA GLU A 40 -7.32 -12.60 11.12
C GLU A 40 -6.74 -13.65 10.16
N LYS A 41 -6.93 -13.48 8.85
CA LYS A 41 -6.38 -14.37 7.81
C LYS A 41 -4.84 -14.26 7.76
N LEU A 42 -4.30 -13.05 7.78
CA LEU A 42 -2.85 -12.80 7.73
C LEU A 42 -2.14 -13.34 8.99
N GLU A 43 -2.76 -13.20 10.15
CA GLU A 43 -2.25 -13.73 11.42
C GLU A 43 -2.24 -15.26 11.40
N LYS A 44 -3.34 -15.91 10.98
CA LYS A 44 -3.41 -17.38 10.81
C LYS A 44 -2.35 -17.92 9.84
N ARG A 45 -1.96 -17.12 8.85
CA ARG A 45 -0.90 -17.46 7.89
C ARG A 45 0.51 -17.19 8.43
N GLY A 46 0.63 -16.59 9.62
CA GLY A 46 1.89 -16.21 10.24
C GLY A 46 2.60 -15.08 9.50
N LEU A 47 1.85 -14.19 8.86
CA LEU A 47 2.40 -13.04 8.14
C LEU A 47 2.48 -11.80 9.03
N ILE A 48 1.58 -11.72 10.01
CA ILE A 48 1.54 -10.66 11.03
C ILE A 48 1.38 -11.29 12.41
N GLU A 49 1.63 -10.49 13.44
CA GLU A 49 1.41 -10.82 14.85
C GLU A 49 0.65 -9.69 15.54
N ALA A 50 -0.34 -10.04 16.37
CA ALA A 50 -1.00 -9.10 17.28
C ALA A 50 -0.40 -9.23 18.69
N ASN A 51 0.34 -8.21 19.11
CA ASN A 51 1.05 -8.19 20.39
C ASN A 51 0.37 -7.24 21.37
N GLU A 52 -0.04 -7.74 22.54
CA GLU A 52 -0.55 -6.90 23.64
C GLU A 52 0.62 -6.22 24.38
N LYS A 53 0.65 -4.89 24.37
CA LYS A 53 1.63 -4.09 25.10
C LYS A 53 0.96 -3.31 26.22
N LYS A 54 1.63 -3.20 27.38
CA LYS A 54 1.22 -2.28 28.45
C LYS A 54 1.57 -0.85 28.06
N GLY A 55 0.57 0.02 27.99
CA GLY A 55 0.71 1.46 27.82
C GLY A 55 0.35 2.21 29.11
N LEU A 56 0.48 3.55 29.07
CA LEU A 56 0.25 4.43 30.21
C LEU A 56 -1.22 4.43 30.70
N PHE A 57 -2.15 4.04 29.83
CA PHE A 57 -3.60 4.01 30.09
C PHE A 57 -4.23 2.60 30.01
N GLY A 58 -3.43 1.53 30.14
CA GLY A 58 -3.91 0.15 30.04
C GLY A 58 -3.20 -0.63 28.93
N SER A 59 -3.72 -1.80 28.57
CA SER A 59 -3.14 -2.60 27.49
C SER A 59 -3.61 -2.14 26.11
N LYS A 60 -2.73 -2.30 25.12
CA LYS A 60 -2.94 -1.87 23.74
C LYS A 60 -2.40 -2.93 22.80
N ILE A 61 -3.19 -3.26 21.79
CA ILE A 61 -2.78 -4.21 20.75
C ILE A 61 -1.97 -3.46 19.69
N GLU A 62 -0.77 -3.97 19.42
CA GLU A 62 0.04 -3.56 18.28
C GLU A 62 0.17 -4.71 17.28
N ILE A 63 -0.11 -4.40 16.02
CA ILE A 63 0.04 -5.31 14.89
C ILE A 63 1.40 -5.07 14.27
N THR A 64 2.18 -6.14 14.12
CA THR A 64 3.52 -6.11 13.52
C THR A 64 3.63 -7.12 12.40
N ILE A 65 4.41 -6.79 11.38
CA ILE A 65 4.72 -7.72 10.30
C ILE A 65 5.81 -8.71 10.76
N THR A 66 5.71 -9.96 10.32
CA THR A 66 6.74 -10.98 10.52
C THR A 66 7.82 -10.91 9.43
N GLU A 67 8.92 -11.62 9.63
CA GLU A 67 9.92 -11.83 8.59
C GLU A 67 9.32 -12.52 7.35
N LYS A 68 8.44 -13.51 7.57
CA LYS A 68 7.74 -14.20 6.48
C LYS A 68 6.85 -13.25 5.68
N GLY A 69 6.05 -12.43 6.37
CA GLY A 69 5.21 -11.42 5.72
C GLY A 69 6.03 -10.39 4.95
N SER A 70 7.19 -9.99 5.47
CA SER A 70 8.08 -9.04 4.78
C SER A 70 8.61 -9.59 3.47
N ARG A 71 9.06 -10.85 3.45
CA ARG A 71 9.53 -11.52 2.22
C ARG A 71 8.42 -11.67 1.18
N GLU A 72 7.22 -12.03 1.62
CA GLU A 72 6.07 -12.18 0.72
C GLU A 72 5.68 -10.84 0.07
N ILE A 73 5.76 -9.72 0.80
CA ILE A 73 5.60 -8.40 0.18
C ILE A 73 6.70 -8.13 -0.85
N ASP A 74 7.97 -8.43 -0.55
CA ASP A 74 9.08 -8.17 -1.47
C ASP A 74 8.91 -8.93 -2.79
N GLU A 75 8.55 -10.21 -2.71
CA GLU A 75 8.23 -11.03 -3.89
C GLU A 75 7.07 -10.42 -4.68
N ARG A 76 6.00 -10.00 -3.98
CA ARG A 76 4.82 -9.43 -4.63
C ARG A 76 5.08 -8.07 -5.28
N ILE A 77 5.85 -7.20 -4.64
CA ILE A 77 6.27 -5.92 -5.22
C ILE A 77 7.10 -6.16 -6.48
N HIS A 78 7.99 -7.15 -6.46
CA HIS A 78 8.80 -7.48 -7.62
C HIS A 78 7.94 -7.94 -8.81
N GLU A 79 6.98 -8.84 -8.59
CA GLU A 79 6.02 -9.26 -9.63
C GLU A 79 5.24 -8.07 -10.20
N LEU A 80 4.77 -7.16 -9.33
CA LEU A 80 4.03 -5.98 -9.76
C LEU A 80 4.88 -5.02 -10.61
N GLN A 81 6.17 -4.88 -10.28
CA GLN A 81 7.11 -4.08 -11.08
C GLN A 81 7.36 -4.72 -12.46
N GLU A 82 7.47 -6.05 -12.52
CA GLU A 82 7.62 -6.76 -13.80
C GLU A 82 6.39 -6.59 -14.70
N GLU A 83 5.18 -6.76 -14.14
CA GLU A 83 3.91 -6.57 -14.85
C GLU A 83 3.77 -5.12 -15.36
N TRP A 84 4.11 -4.12 -14.54
CA TRP A 84 4.16 -2.72 -14.99
C TRP A 84 5.17 -2.51 -16.13
N GLY A 85 6.37 -3.12 -16.03
CA GLY A 85 7.38 -3.08 -17.09
C GLY A 85 6.90 -3.69 -18.41
N GLN A 86 6.12 -4.78 -18.35
CA GLN A 86 5.49 -5.38 -19.52
C GLN A 86 4.45 -4.45 -20.15
N MET A 87 3.61 -3.79 -19.36
CA MET A 87 2.66 -2.78 -19.85
C MET A 87 3.36 -1.61 -20.54
N VAL A 88 4.43 -1.08 -19.95
CA VAL A 88 5.25 -0.02 -20.55
C VAL A 88 5.87 -0.48 -21.88
N SER A 89 6.33 -1.72 -21.95
CA SER A 89 6.90 -2.29 -23.16
C SER A 89 5.84 -2.44 -24.26
N LEU A 90 4.63 -2.93 -23.92
CA LEU A 90 3.50 -3.01 -24.84
C LEU A 90 3.08 -1.62 -25.35
N TYR A 91 2.99 -0.63 -24.46
CA TYR A 91 2.70 0.75 -24.84
C TYR A 91 3.68 1.30 -25.89
N LYS A 92 4.98 1.06 -25.71
CA LYS A 92 6.03 1.50 -26.66
C LYS A 92 5.89 0.88 -28.05
N THR A 93 5.23 -0.28 -28.18
CA THR A 93 4.99 -0.90 -29.50
C THR A 93 3.91 -0.17 -30.32
N GLY A 94 3.05 0.63 -29.67
CA GLY A 94 1.90 1.25 -30.34
C GLY A 94 0.70 0.32 -30.53
N ASP A 95 0.78 -0.96 -30.11
CA ASP A 95 -0.30 -1.93 -30.23
C ASP A 95 -1.36 -1.73 -29.13
N LYS A 96 -2.35 -0.88 -29.43
CA LYS A 96 -3.44 -0.52 -28.52
C LYS A 96 -4.25 -1.72 -28.05
N GLN A 97 -4.45 -2.71 -28.93
CA GLN A 97 -5.28 -3.86 -28.63
C GLN A 97 -4.59 -4.76 -27.60
N LYS A 98 -3.32 -5.10 -27.83
CA LYS A 98 -2.55 -5.89 -26.85
C LYS A 98 -2.37 -5.18 -25.53
N LEU A 99 -2.12 -3.87 -25.56
CA LEU A 99 -2.03 -3.08 -24.33
C LEU A 99 -3.34 -3.16 -23.54
N LYS A 100 -4.48 -2.92 -24.20
CA LYS A 100 -5.80 -2.98 -23.56
C LYS A 100 -6.09 -4.37 -22.98
N GLU A 101 -5.85 -5.42 -23.75
CA GLU A 101 -6.08 -6.80 -23.31
C GLU A 101 -5.23 -7.14 -22.07
N HIS A 102 -3.96 -6.75 -22.07
CA HIS A 102 -3.07 -7.00 -20.94
C HIS A 102 -3.46 -6.18 -19.70
N MET A 103 -3.84 -4.91 -19.87
CA MET A 103 -4.34 -4.07 -18.78
C MET A 103 -5.65 -4.62 -18.18
N ASP A 104 -6.60 -5.05 -19.02
CA ASP A 104 -7.88 -5.60 -18.57
C ASP A 104 -7.69 -6.92 -17.80
N GLN A 105 -6.80 -7.80 -18.27
CA GLN A 105 -6.48 -9.07 -17.59
C GLN A 105 -5.87 -8.85 -16.20
N LYS A 106 -5.13 -7.76 -16.03
CA LYS A 106 -4.40 -7.44 -14.80
C LYS A 106 -5.07 -6.30 -14.01
N ARG A 107 -6.32 -6.00 -14.31
CA ARG A 107 -7.08 -4.85 -13.76
C ARG A 107 -7.06 -4.79 -12.23
N SER A 108 -7.14 -5.92 -11.56
CA SER A 108 -7.13 -6.00 -10.09
C SER A 108 -5.77 -5.68 -9.45
N LEU A 109 -4.68 -5.65 -10.21
CA LEU A 109 -3.34 -5.32 -9.70
C LEU A 109 -3.09 -3.81 -9.61
N PHE A 110 -3.78 -3.01 -10.42
CA PHE A 110 -3.56 -1.57 -10.49
C PHE A 110 -3.75 -0.85 -9.15
N PRO A 111 -4.79 -1.12 -8.35
CA PRO A 111 -4.92 -0.50 -7.02
C PRO A 111 -3.71 -0.78 -6.12
N THR A 112 -3.17 -2.00 -6.16
CA THR A 112 -1.98 -2.37 -5.40
C THR A 112 -0.73 -1.68 -5.95
N MET A 113 -0.54 -1.62 -7.27
CA MET A 113 0.59 -0.90 -7.86
C MET A 113 0.55 0.59 -7.54
N MET A 114 -0.63 1.22 -7.54
CA MET A 114 -0.81 2.62 -7.12
C MET A 114 -0.50 2.81 -5.64
N TYR A 115 -0.98 1.91 -4.78
CA TYR A 115 -0.70 1.95 -3.35
C TYR A 115 0.81 1.95 -3.06
N PHE A 116 1.59 1.17 -3.81
CA PHE A 116 3.05 1.09 -3.68
C PHE A 116 3.82 2.12 -4.53
N GLY A 117 3.15 3.00 -5.28
CA GLY A 117 3.82 3.98 -6.13
C GLY A 117 4.61 3.38 -7.30
N ILE A 118 4.26 2.17 -7.76
CA ILE A 118 4.91 1.50 -8.90
C ILE A 118 4.53 2.18 -10.23
N ILE A 119 3.31 2.72 -10.29
CA ILE A 119 2.76 3.36 -11.48
C ILE A 119 3.23 4.81 -11.57
N ASP A 120 3.85 5.15 -12.71
CA ASP A 120 3.96 6.55 -13.12
C ASP A 120 2.60 7.02 -13.66
N MET A 121 1.91 7.86 -12.89
CA MET A 121 0.55 8.32 -13.21
C MET A 121 0.48 9.15 -14.51
N MET A 122 1.56 9.82 -14.91
CA MET A 122 1.62 10.51 -16.20
C MET A 122 1.69 9.50 -17.34
N MET A 123 2.56 8.50 -17.23
CA MET A 123 2.64 7.41 -18.21
C MET A 123 1.34 6.62 -18.29
N PHE A 124 0.73 6.31 -17.15
CA PHE A 124 -0.54 5.63 -17.08
C PHE A 124 -1.64 6.42 -17.79
N SER A 125 -1.74 7.73 -17.54
CA SER A 125 -2.68 8.61 -18.24
C SER A 125 -2.44 8.66 -19.76
N MET A 126 -1.18 8.65 -20.20
CA MET A 126 -0.82 8.58 -21.62
C MET A 126 -1.25 7.26 -22.28
N MET A 127 -1.18 6.12 -21.56
CA MET A 127 -1.69 4.83 -22.06
C MET A 127 -3.19 4.88 -22.34
N PHE A 128 -3.99 5.47 -21.43
CA PHE A 128 -5.43 5.68 -21.64
C PHE A 128 -5.73 6.59 -22.82
N SER A 129 -5.02 7.71 -22.92
CA SER A 129 -5.11 8.63 -24.07
C SER A 129 -4.83 7.92 -25.39
N MET A 130 -3.78 7.07 -25.43
CA MET A 130 -3.44 6.28 -26.60
C MET A 130 -4.55 5.29 -26.98
N MET A 131 -5.15 4.60 -26.00
CA MET A 131 -6.25 3.66 -26.25
C MET A 131 -7.59 4.34 -26.54
N GLY A 132 -7.72 5.64 -26.29
CA GLY A 132 -8.96 6.39 -26.48
C GLY A 132 -10.07 6.01 -25.49
N ILE A 133 -9.68 5.52 -24.31
CA ILE A 133 -10.61 5.14 -23.22
C ILE A 133 -10.37 6.03 -21.99
N GLY A 134 -11.42 6.33 -21.24
CA GLY A 134 -11.32 7.10 -20.01
C GLY A 134 -10.79 6.26 -18.84
N MET A 135 -9.92 6.85 -18.00
CA MET A 135 -9.48 6.18 -16.75
C MET A 135 -10.66 5.86 -15.83
N SER A 136 -11.66 6.75 -15.76
CA SER A 136 -12.88 6.54 -14.99
C SER A 136 -13.63 5.27 -15.40
N ASP A 137 -13.62 4.94 -16.68
CA ASP A 137 -14.29 3.74 -17.19
C ASP A 137 -13.53 2.49 -16.77
N PHE A 138 -12.20 2.57 -16.75
CA PHE A 138 -11.33 1.50 -16.29
C PHE A 138 -11.41 1.24 -14.79
N PHE A 139 -11.81 2.21 -13.97
CA PHE A 139 -12.09 1.97 -12.54
C PHE A 139 -13.58 1.96 -12.23
N ALA A 140 -14.45 1.87 -13.24
CA ALA A 140 -15.88 1.70 -13.02
C ALA A 140 -16.13 0.38 -12.24
N GLY A 141 -16.64 0.51 -11.01
CA GLY A 141 -16.84 -0.61 -10.09
C GLY A 141 -15.68 -0.86 -9.10
N ASP A 142 -14.61 -0.06 -9.16
CA ASP A 142 -13.50 -0.08 -8.21
C ASP A 142 -13.26 1.31 -7.60
N PRO A 143 -14.12 1.71 -6.62
CA PRO A 143 -13.98 3.00 -5.95
C PRO A 143 -12.63 3.16 -5.23
N GLN A 144 -12.04 2.07 -4.76
CA GLN A 144 -10.77 2.10 -4.02
C GLN A 144 -9.60 2.38 -4.96
N GLY A 145 -9.57 1.75 -6.15
CA GLY A 145 -8.63 2.10 -7.22
C GLY A 145 -8.74 3.58 -7.62
N MET A 146 -9.96 4.12 -7.73
CA MET A 146 -10.16 5.56 -7.95
C MET A 146 -9.64 6.41 -6.80
N GLU A 147 -9.85 6.00 -5.56
CA GLU A 147 -9.35 6.73 -4.40
C GLU A 147 -7.82 6.76 -4.33
N TYR A 148 -7.11 5.73 -4.81
CA TYR A 148 -5.64 5.78 -4.93
C TYR A 148 -5.18 6.62 -6.11
N ALA A 149 -5.85 6.50 -7.27
CA ALA A 149 -5.51 7.28 -8.46
C ALA A 149 -5.68 8.80 -8.25
N ASN A 150 -6.58 9.21 -7.34
CA ASN A 150 -6.84 10.60 -7.00
C ASN A 150 -6.09 11.09 -5.75
N ASP A 151 -5.24 10.27 -5.13
CA ASP A 151 -4.52 10.66 -3.91
C ASP A 151 -3.07 11.09 -4.20
N PRO A 152 -2.80 12.41 -4.29
CA PRO A 152 -1.45 12.93 -4.51
C PRO A 152 -0.52 12.71 -3.30
N GLY A 153 -1.01 12.18 -2.17
CA GLY A 153 -0.21 11.90 -0.97
C GLY A 153 0.39 10.49 -0.93
N MET A 154 0.07 9.64 -1.90
CA MET A 154 0.50 8.23 -1.91
C MET A 154 1.95 8.02 -2.38
N ASP A 155 2.54 9.02 -3.03
CA ASP A 155 3.94 9.03 -3.49
C ASP A 155 4.95 8.83 -2.34
N ASN A 156 4.50 8.93 -1.08
CA ASN A 156 5.30 8.82 0.15
C ASN A 156 5.03 7.56 0.98
N ALA A 157 4.23 6.60 0.53
CA ALA A 157 4.00 5.36 1.30
C ALA A 157 5.26 4.46 1.42
N GLY A 158 6.31 4.77 0.65
CA GLY A 158 7.59 4.05 0.61
C GLY A 158 8.80 4.78 1.21
N ASP A 159 8.66 6.02 1.71
CA ASP A 159 9.78 6.74 2.34
C ASP A 159 9.49 7.00 3.82
N GLY A 160 10.46 6.66 4.67
CA GLY A 160 10.31 6.72 6.11
C GLY A 160 10.30 8.15 6.68
N GLY A 161 9.19 8.55 7.29
CA GLY A 161 9.11 9.59 8.35
C GLY A 161 8.37 10.88 7.96
N PRO A 162 7.81 11.67 8.91
CA PRO A 162 8.22 11.80 10.31
C PRO A 162 7.10 11.62 11.37
N GLY A 163 7.53 11.17 12.57
CA GLY A 163 7.01 11.51 13.90
C GLY A 163 5.49 11.57 14.15
N ASP A 164 4.94 10.54 14.79
CA ASP A 164 3.75 10.71 15.64
C ASP A 164 4.24 11.04 17.06
N GLY A 165 4.26 12.34 17.36
CA GLY A 165 4.50 12.82 18.71
C GLY A 165 3.33 12.50 19.62
N GLY A 166 3.63 11.95 20.80
CA GLY A 166 2.67 11.92 21.91
C GLY A 166 2.85 10.78 22.90
N GLU A 167 3.82 10.91 23.81
CA GLU A 167 3.69 10.57 25.23
C GLU A 167 4.87 11.23 25.97
N GLY A 168 4.54 12.15 26.89
CA GLY A 168 5.46 13.17 27.39
C GLY A 168 6.34 12.77 28.57
N GLY A 169 7.14 13.74 29.01
CA GLY A 169 7.56 13.86 30.40
C GLY A 169 9.06 13.97 30.64
N PHE A 170 9.44 15.18 31.08
CA PHE A 170 10.55 15.53 31.98
C PHE A 170 11.86 16.07 31.39
N MET A 171 12.07 17.34 31.73
CA MET A 171 13.29 18.14 31.69
C MET A 171 14.48 17.45 32.35
N ASP A 172 15.71 17.77 31.96
CA ASP A 172 16.63 18.52 32.82
C ASP A 172 17.91 18.99 32.07
N GLY A 173 18.39 20.18 32.44
CA GLY A 173 19.71 20.81 32.23
C GLY A 173 20.50 20.47 30.97
N GLY A 174 20.69 21.38 30.01
CA GLY A 174 21.41 22.63 30.22
C GLY A 174 22.91 22.37 30.33
N PHE A 175 23.67 22.55 29.25
CA PHE A 175 25.05 23.03 29.30
C PHE A 175 25.42 23.65 27.94
N ASP A 176 25.70 24.94 28.00
CA ASP A 176 26.32 25.79 26.99
C ASP A 176 27.84 25.80 27.23
N VAL A 177 28.62 25.63 26.17
CA VAL A 177 29.99 26.16 25.86
C VAL A 177 30.50 25.36 24.65
N GLY A 178 31.05 25.91 23.57
CA GLY A 178 31.86 27.11 23.44
C GLY A 178 33.27 26.68 23.01
N PHE A 179 33.70 27.18 21.85
CA PHE A 179 34.94 26.96 21.07
C PHE A 179 34.92 25.85 20.02
#